data_AF-A0A559JKX4-F1
#
_entry.id   AF-A0A559JKX4-F1
#
_cell.length_a   1.000
_cell.length_b   1.000
_cell.length_c   1.000
_cell.angle_alpha   90.00
_cell.angle_beta   90.00
_cell.angle_gamma   90.00
#
_symmetry.space_group_name_H-M   'P 1'
#
loop_
_entity.id
_entity.type
_entity.pdbx_description
1 polymer ?
#
loop_
_entity_poly.entity_id
_entity_poly.type
_entity_poly.pdbx_seq_one_letter_code
_entity_poly.pdbx_strand_id
1 'polypeptide(L)' 'MAKHNEEQLPIGSAEDVEYSEELADRDDQVAQQRAEAADRRAVADERE' A
#
# COMPACT_ATOMS: atom_id res chain seq x y z
N MET A 1 41.46 4.17 -4.41
CA MET A 1 40.07 3.76 -4.73
C MET A 1 39.26 3.89 -3.46
N ALA A 2 38.34 4.84 -3.41
CA ALA A 2 37.46 4.99 -2.25
C ALA A 2 36.49 3.80 -2.21
N LYS A 3 36.53 3.01 -1.13
CA LYS A 3 35.54 1.98 -0.87
C LYS A 3 34.22 2.71 -0.59
N HIS A 4 33.24 2.57 -1.48
CA HIS A 4 31.89 3.06 -1.20
C HIS A 4 31.28 2.16 -0.13
N ASN A 5 30.83 2.77 0.97
CA ASN A 5 30.22 2.09 2.10
C ASN A 5 28.75 1.84 1.75
N GLU A 6 28.47 0.72 1.07
CA GLU A 6 27.13 0.32 0.61
C GLU A 6 26.11 0.17 1.77
N GLU A 7 26.61 0.00 3.00
CA GLU A 7 25.84 -0.14 4.24
C GLU A 7 25.11 1.15 4.70
N GLN A 8 25.35 2.29 4.04
CA GLN A 8 24.75 3.60 4.41
C GLN A 8 23.83 4.17 3.32
N LEU A 9 23.39 3.35 2.37
CA LEU A 9 22.37 3.79 1.42
C LEU A 9 21.02 3.94 2.15
N PRO A 10 20.30 5.05 1.97
CA PRO A 10 18.98 5.20 2.56
C PRO A 10 18.07 4.09 2.05
N ILE A 11 17.53 3.30 2.98
CA ILE A 11 16.45 2.35 2.67
C ILE A 11 15.21 3.20 2.45
N GLY A 12 14.64 3.15 1.24
CA GLY A 12 13.37 3.84 0.96
C GLY A 12 12.31 3.37 1.94
N SER A 13 11.68 4.30 2.66
CA SER A 13 10.53 3.97 3.50
C SER A 13 9.28 3.85 2.62
N ALA A 14 8.37 2.96 2.99
CA ALA A 14 7.07 2.86 2.32
C ALA A 14 6.18 4.10 2.55
N GLU A 15 6.63 5.04 3.39
CA GLU A 15 5.94 6.25 3.79
C GLU A 15 5.90 7.30 2.67
N ASP A 16 6.81 7.20 1.68
CA ASP A 16 6.93 8.16 0.57
C ASP A 16 6.11 7.76 -0.69
N VAL A 17 5.27 6.73 -0.62
CA VAL A 17 4.52 6.20 -1.77
C VAL A 17 3.03 6.51 -1.63
N GLU A 18 2.58 7.55 -2.34
CA GLU A 18 1.16 7.88 -2.47
C GLU A 18 0.46 6.98 -3.50
N TYR A 19 -0.79 6.62 -3.23
CA TYR A 19 -1.61 5.87 -4.19
C TYR A 19 -1.86 6.71 -5.46
N SER A 20 -1.70 6.10 -6.63
CA SER A 20 -2.01 6.71 -7.93
C SER A 20 -2.99 5.83 -8.70
N GLU A 21 -4.18 6.36 -8.96
CA GLU A 21 -5.23 5.65 -9.69
C GLU A 21 -4.86 5.38 -11.16
N GLU A 22 -4.07 6.26 -11.79
CA GLU A 22 -3.61 6.08 -13.17
C GLU A 22 -2.58 4.95 -13.30
N LEU A 23 -1.82 4.68 -12.24
CA LEU A 23 -0.84 3.60 -12.18
C LEU A 23 -1.44 2.28 -11.66
N ALA A 24 -2.60 2.34 -11.01
CA ALA A 24 -3.29 1.17 -10.50
C ALA A 24 -3.83 0.32 -11.66
N ASP A 25 -3.48 -0.95 -11.66
CA ASP A 25 -4.03 -1.87 -12.63
C ASP A 25 -5.43 -2.34 -12.23
N ARG A 26 -6.03 -3.18 -13.07
CA ARG A 26 -7.37 -3.70 -12.82
C ARG A 26 -7.42 -4.54 -11.53
N ASP A 27 -6.38 -5.28 -11.23
CA ASP A 27 -6.34 -6.17 -10.09
C ASP A 27 -6.20 -5.36 -8.79
N ASP A 28 -5.42 -4.27 -8.80
CA ASP A 28 -5.34 -3.30 -7.71
C ASP A 28 -6.71 -2.72 -7.36
N GLN A 29 -7.45 -2.28 -8.38
CA GLN A 29 -8.81 -1.72 -8.20
C GLN A 29 -9.79 -2.77 -7.63
N VAL A 30 -9.73 -4.01 -8.12
CA VAL A 30 -10.58 -5.09 -7.63
C VAL A 30 -10.24 -5.45 -6.18
N ALA A 31 -8.96 -5.44 -5.82
CA ALA A 31 -8.52 -5.68 -4.46
C ALA A 31 -9.06 -4.59 -3.50
N GLN A 32 -8.96 -3.31 -3.90
CA GLN A 32 -9.49 -2.19 -3.12
C GLN A 32 -11.00 -2.31 -2.91
N GLN A 33 -11.77 -2.58 -3.97
CA GLN A 33 -13.24 -2.75 -3.87
C GLN A 33 -13.63 -3.90 -2.93
N ARG A 34 -12.86 -5.00 -2.95
CA ARG A 34 -13.08 -6.15 -2.06
C ARG A 34 -12.77 -5.81 -0.61
N ALA A 35 -11.69 -5.07 -0.36
CA ALA A 35 -11.32 -4.59 0.97
C ALA A 35 -12.43 -3.70 1.55
N GLU A 36 -12.86 -2.68 0.81
CA GLU A 36 -13.96 -1.80 1.26
C GLU A 36 -15.26 -2.55 1.53
N ALA A 37 -15.59 -3.55 0.70
CA ALA A 37 -16.77 -4.38 0.91
C ALA A 37 -16.66 -5.25 2.18
N ALA A 38 -15.46 -5.72 2.50
CA ALA A 38 -15.20 -6.45 3.74
C ALA A 38 -15.31 -5.52 4.95
N ASP A 39 -14.73 -4.33 4.89
CA ASP A 39 -14.81 -3.34 5.97
C ASP A 39 -16.26 -2.93 6.25
N ARG A 40 -17.06 -2.70 5.20
CA ARG A 40 -18.49 -2.42 5.36
C ARG A 40 -19.25 -3.54 6.07
N ARG A 41 -18.90 -4.80 5.80
CA ARG A 41 -19.48 -5.95 6.52
C ARG A 41 -19.03 -5.98 7.97
N ALA A 42 -17.73 -5.84 8.22
CA ALA A 42 -17.17 -5.84 9.57
C ALA A 42 -17.79 -4.72 10.43
N VAL A 43 -17.93 -3.51 9.90
CA VAL A 43 -18.57 -2.39 10.61
C VAL A 43 -20.05 -2.62 10.85
N ALA A 44 -20.75 -3.31 9.94
CA ALA A 44 -22.16 -3.67 10.14
C ALA A 44 -22.31 -4.74 11.23
N ASP A 45 -21.43 -5.75 11.23
CA ASP A 45 -21.42 -6.85 12.19
C ASP A 45 -20.94 -6.39 13.59
N GLU A 46 -20.08 -5.37 13.69
CA GLU A 46 -19.61 -4.80 14.97
C GLU A 46 -20.64 -3.89 15.68
N ARG A 47 -21.74 -3.53 15.01
CA ARG A 47 -22.77 -2.62 15.55
C ARG A 47 -24.03 -3.33 16.09
N GLU A 48 -24.06 -4.66 16.07
CA GLU A 48 -25.12 -5.50 16.62
C GLU A 48 -24.75 -6.06 18.01
#